data_AF-A0A0E0N1U2-F1
#
_entry.id   AF-A0A0E0N1U2-F1
#
_cell.length_a   1.000
_cell.length_b   1.000
_cell.length_c   1.000
_cell.angle_alpha   90.00
_cell.angle_beta   90.00
_cell.angle_gamma   90.00
#
_symmetry.space_group_name_H-M   'P 1'
#
loop_
_entity.id
_entity.type
_entity.pdbx_description
1 polymer ?
#
loop_
_entity_poly.entity_id
_entity_poly.type
_entity_poly.pdbx_seq_one_letter_code
_entity_poly.pdbx_strand_id
1 'polypeptide(L)'
;MDDETWRRILHSLRGDHITSVSKIIITSRSRKIATFGTTKALQLDFLPKEAFWYLFKTVAFGSTNPEEEPKLASICMEIADLVNGSFMESNVVGSILRSNLSAQFWYNFLKRLKYFTDRHFRLLGEHPRDSYKSNRGRTYIWMHKNYYGDGDAATYNLYHANSAGLNNLPMIRMSDMLIGNVKPQKKCEALEWQSSIPPYYSYIVQYGILARQPLMLPKRKRSRALLEELV
;
A
#
# COMPACT_ATOMS: atom_id res chain seq x y z
N MET A 1 22.61 -10.14 1.93
CA MET A 1 23.68 -10.09 2.94
C MET A 1 23.90 -11.51 3.42
N ASP A 2 25.13 -11.98 3.39
CA ASP A 2 25.55 -13.29 3.89
C ASP A 2 26.21 -13.16 5.28
N ASP A 3 26.48 -14.30 5.92
CA ASP A 3 27.07 -14.38 7.26
C ASP A 3 28.44 -13.70 7.32
N GLU A 4 29.25 -13.81 6.25
CA GLU A 4 30.60 -13.27 6.22
C GLU A 4 30.59 -11.74 6.18
N THR A 5 29.73 -11.15 5.35
CA THR A 5 29.49 -9.70 5.33
C THR A 5 29.01 -9.22 6.69
N TRP A 6 28.12 -9.97 7.34
CA TRP A 6 27.61 -9.62 8.67
C TRP A 6 28.71 -9.66 9.75
N ARG A 7 29.57 -10.70 9.76
CA ARG A 7 30.72 -10.78 10.69
C ARG A 7 31.68 -9.63 10.51
N ARG A 8 31.97 -9.22 9.27
CA ARG A 8 32.83 -8.05 8.98
C ARG A 8 32.24 -6.76 9.52
N ILE A 9 30.92 -6.55 9.38
CA ILE A 9 30.21 -5.40 9.96
C ILE A 9 30.34 -5.42 11.48
N LEU A 10 30.06 -6.56 12.12
CA LEU A 10 30.19 -6.71 13.57
C LEU A 10 31.61 -6.45 14.07
N HIS A 11 32.62 -6.96 13.37
CA HIS A 11 34.02 -6.70 13.69
C HIS A 11 34.34 -5.21 13.62
N SER A 12 33.91 -4.53 12.54
CA SER A 12 34.08 -3.09 12.38
C SER A 12 33.41 -2.30 13.51
N LEU A 13 32.18 -2.66 13.89
CA LEU A 13 31.44 -1.99 14.97
C LEU A 13 32.01 -2.24 16.38
N ARG A 14 32.81 -3.30 16.54
CA ARG A 14 33.50 -3.67 17.80
C ARG A 14 34.91 -3.10 17.94
N GLY A 15 35.46 -2.48 16.90
CA GLY A 15 36.78 -1.84 16.95
C GLY A 15 36.81 -0.64 17.91
N ASP A 16 37.99 -0.04 18.10
CA ASP A 16 38.27 1.08 19.02
C ASP A 16 37.55 2.39 18.62
N HIS A 17 36.22 2.38 18.64
CA HIS A 17 35.39 3.56 18.49
C HIS A 17 35.24 4.25 19.86
N ILE A 18 35.29 5.58 19.86
CA ILE A 18 35.16 6.43 21.07
C ILE A 18 33.82 6.20 21.80
N THR A 19 32.81 5.66 21.10
CA THR A 19 31.50 5.28 21.65
C THR A 19 31.24 3.79 21.46
N SER A 20 30.96 3.09 22.56
CA SER A 20 30.62 1.67 22.51
C SER A 20 29.22 1.46 21.94
N VAL A 21 29.11 0.71 20.83
CA VAL A 21 27.81 0.24 20.33
C VAL A 21 27.28 -0.81 21.29
N SER A 22 26.32 -0.45 22.12
CA SER A 22 25.77 -1.36 23.14
C SER A 22 24.69 -2.30 22.60
N LYS A 23 23.96 -1.91 21.55
CA LYS A 23 22.88 -2.72 20.94
C LYS A 23 22.75 -2.42 19.44
N ILE A 24 22.44 -3.46 18.66
CA ILE A 24 22.13 -3.35 17.23
C ILE A 24 20.74 -3.93 17.00
N ILE A 25 19.88 -3.19 16.32
CA ILE A 25 18.56 -3.65 15.89
C ILE A 25 18.61 -3.90 14.39
N ILE A 26 18.23 -5.10 13.97
CA ILE A 26 18.22 -5.51 12.57
C ILE A 26 16.78 -5.77 12.16
N THR A 27 16.32 -5.14 11.09
CA THR A 27 14.99 -5.35 10.51
C THR A 27 15.13 -5.95 9.12
N SER A 28 14.28 -6.94 8.80
CA SER A 28 14.30 -7.60 7.49
C SER A 28 12.95 -8.21 7.16
N ARG A 29 12.63 -8.28 5.86
CA ARG A 29 11.49 -9.05 5.35
C ARG A 29 11.78 -10.54 5.25
N SER A 30 13.05 -10.95 5.37
CA SER A 30 13.48 -12.34 5.26
C SER A 30 13.66 -12.96 6.64
N ARG A 31 13.05 -14.15 6.85
CA ARG A 31 13.25 -14.95 8.07
C ARG A 31 14.69 -15.42 8.28
N LYS A 32 15.53 -15.38 7.23
CA LYS A 32 16.97 -15.70 7.33
C LYS A 32 17.69 -14.79 8.32
N ILE A 33 17.18 -13.58 8.60
CA ILE A 33 17.80 -12.66 9.55
C ILE A 33 17.87 -13.21 10.99
N ALA A 34 17.05 -14.22 11.32
CA ALA A 34 17.07 -14.86 12.63
C ALA A 34 18.43 -15.49 12.97
N THR A 35 19.28 -15.77 11.98
CA THR A 35 20.64 -16.31 12.21
C THR A 35 21.66 -15.22 12.59
N PHE A 36 21.34 -13.93 12.41
CA PHE A 36 22.29 -12.83 12.62
C PHE A 36 22.23 -12.26 14.04
N GLY A 37 21.10 -12.46 14.74
CA GLY A 37 20.84 -11.90 16.06
C GLY A 37 21.39 -12.75 17.20
N THR A 38 21.63 -12.12 18.34
CA THR A 38 21.97 -12.79 19.60
C THR A 38 20.73 -13.15 20.43
N THR A 39 19.54 -12.75 19.97
CA THR A 39 18.24 -13.00 20.61
C THR A 39 17.24 -13.54 19.59
N LYS A 40 16.13 -14.12 20.07
CA LYS A 40 15.05 -14.61 19.21
C LYS A 40 14.49 -13.45 18.38
N ALA A 41 14.41 -13.65 17.07
CA ALA A 41 13.81 -12.67 16.17
C ALA A 41 12.32 -12.43 16.54
N LEU A 42 11.95 -11.16 16.61
CA LEU A 42 10.57 -10.74 16.77
C LEU A 42 9.90 -10.72 15.40
N GLN A 43 8.86 -11.53 15.22
CA GLN A 43 8.03 -11.47 14.03
C GLN A 43 7.00 -10.34 14.22
N LEU A 44 7.00 -9.38 13.30
CA LEU A 44 5.99 -8.33 13.26
C LEU A 44 4.79 -8.84 12.45
N ASP A 45 3.69 -9.11 13.13
CA ASP A 45 2.42 -9.46 12.52
C ASP A 45 1.51 -8.23 12.43
N PHE A 46 0.39 -8.37 11.70
CA PHE A 46 -0.62 -7.32 11.64
C PHE A 46 -1.22 -7.06 13.03
N LEU A 47 -1.60 -5.80 13.28
CA LEU A 47 -2.36 -5.47 14.48
C LEU A 47 -3.68 -6.26 14.51
N PRO A 48 -4.15 -6.67 15.70
CA PRO A 48 -5.53 -7.10 15.87
C PRO A 48 -6.51 -6.06 15.31
N LYS A 49 -7.66 -6.52 14.84
CA LYS A 49 -8.62 -5.70 14.08
C LYS A 49 -8.98 -4.42 14.84
N GLU A 50 -9.28 -4.54 16.12
CA GLU A 50 -9.72 -3.45 17.01
C GLU A 50 -8.60 -2.44 17.24
N ALA A 51 -7.36 -2.91 17.41
CA ALA A 51 -6.19 -2.05 17.57
C ALA A 51 -5.88 -1.30 16.27
N PHE A 52 -6.03 -1.95 15.12
CA PHE A 52 -5.89 -1.31 13.82
C PHE A 52 -6.98 -0.26 13.58
N TRP A 53 -8.24 -0.57 13.91
CA TRP A 53 -9.34 0.38 13.83
C TRP A 53 -9.10 1.63 14.66
N TYR A 54 -8.63 1.46 15.89
CA TYR A 54 -8.26 2.57 16.76
C TYR A 54 -7.17 3.43 16.12
N LEU A 55 -6.07 2.82 15.66
CA LEU A 55 -4.99 3.52 14.97
C LEU A 55 -5.51 4.30 13.75
N PHE A 56 -6.27 3.64 12.88
CA PHE A 56 -6.77 4.25 11.65
C PHE A 56 -7.71 5.42 11.94
N LYS A 57 -8.58 5.28 12.95
CA LYS A 57 -9.45 6.37 13.43
C LYS A 57 -8.61 7.58 13.85
N THR A 58 -7.57 7.38 14.67
CA THR A 58 -6.66 8.47 15.07
C THR A 58 -6.00 9.15 13.88
N VAL A 59 -5.53 8.38 12.90
CA VAL A 59 -4.87 8.93 11.71
C VAL A 59 -5.87 9.74 10.85
N ALA A 60 -7.07 9.20 10.61
CA ALA A 60 -8.07 9.80 9.73
C ALA A 60 -8.72 11.07 10.31
N PHE A 61 -8.97 11.11 11.62
CA PHE A 61 -9.58 12.26 12.29
C PHE A 61 -8.57 13.33 12.72
N GLY A 62 -7.30 12.94 12.97
CA GLY A 62 -6.29 13.84 13.50
C GLY A 62 -6.72 14.43 14.84
N SER A 63 -6.85 15.76 14.90
CA SER A 63 -7.29 16.49 16.11
C SER A 63 -8.80 16.55 16.29
N THR A 64 -9.59 16.03 15.34
CA THR A 64 -11.06 16.06 15.42
C THR A 64 -11.56 14.94 16.32
N ASN A 65 -12.53 15.22 17.18
CA ASN A 65 -13.13 14.21 18.05
C ASN A 65 -14.09 13.30 17.25
N PRO A 66 -13.83 11.99 17.12
CA PRO A 66 -14.71 11.08 16.38
C PRO A 66 -16.09 10.88 17.01
N GLU A 67 -16.21 11.09 18.33
CA GLU A 67 -17.49 10.92 19.06
C GLU A 67 -18.50 12.02 18.73
N GLU A 68 -18.03 13.18 18.28
CA GLU A 68 -18.88 14.28 17.79
C GLU A 68 -19.34 14.06 16.35
N GLU A 69 -18.74 13.09 15.64
CA GLU A 69 -18.93 12.84 14.21
C GLU A 69 -19.30 11.37 13.93
N PRO A 70 -20.40 10.84 14.51
CA PRO A 70 -20.74 9.41 14.46
C PRO A 70 -20.90 8.87 13.02
N LYS A 71 -21.37 9.71 12.09
CA LYS A 71 -21.48 9.33 10.68
C LYS A 71 -20.12 9.15 10.02
N LEU A 72 -19.16 10.03 10.29
CA LEU A 72 -17.78 9.88 9.79
C LEU A 72 -17.12 8.66 10.44
N ALA A 73 -17.35 8.44 11.74
CA ALA A 73 -16.80 7.30 12.45
C ALA A 73 -17.26 5.97 11.85
N SER A 74 -18.55 5.86 11.48
CA SER A 74 -19.08 4.69 10.76
C SER A 74 -18.39 4.46 9.42
N ILE A 75 -18.25 5.51 8.60
CA ILE A 75 -17.57 5.41 7.29
C ILE A 75 -16.09 5.04 7.49
N CYS A 76 -15.44 5.59 8.52
CA CYS A 76 -14.06 5.31 8.89
C CYS A 76 -13.82 3.82 9.12
N MET A 77 -14.71 3.15 9.85
CA MET A 77 -14.61 1.72 10.14
C MET A 77 -14.72 0.87 8.87
N GLU A 78 -15.63 1.22 7.96
CA GLU A 78 -15.74 0.52 6.67
C GLU A 78 -14.49 0.72 5.80
N ILE A 79 -13.90 1.92 5.82
CA ILE A 79 -12.63 2.17 5.13
C ILE A 79 -11.49 1.39 5.79
N ALA A 80 -11.43 1.32 7.11
CA ALA A 80 -10.42 0.57 7.84
C ALA A 80 -10.44 -0.92 7.45
N ASP A 81 -11.63 -1.50 7.30
CA ASP A 81 -11.77 -2.90 6.86
C ASP A 81 -11.25 -3.12 5.44
N LEU A 82 -11.34 -2.13 4.56
CA LEU A 82 -10.77 -2.18 3.21
C LEU A 82 -9.25 -1.95 3.17
N VAL A 83 -8.70 -1.18 4.12
CA VAL A 83 -7.25 -0.96 4.26
C VAL A 83 -6.57 -2.17 4.95
N ASN A 84 -7.33 -2.90 5.78
CA ASN A 84 -7.00 -4.24 6.26
C ASN A 84 -5.61 -4.37 6.93
N GLY A 85 -5.28 -3.48 7.87
CA GLY A 85 -4.04 -3.57 8.64
C GLY A 85 -2.81 -2.95 7.95
N SER A 86 -2.96 -2.38 6.76
CA SER A 86 -1.87 -1.75 6.01
C SER A 86 -1.48 -0.40 6.61
N PHE A 87 -0.32 -0.31 7.27
CA PHE A 87 0.16 0.96 7.84
C PHE A 87 0.43 2.04 6.79
N MET A 88 0.98 1.65 5.64
CA MET A 88 1.28 2.60 4.56
C MET A 88 0.00 3.18 3.97
N GLU A 89 -0.94 2.32 3.56
CA GLU A 89 -2.24 2.77 3.04
C GLU A 89 -3.03 3.55 4.11
N SER A 90 -2.93 3.18 5.39
CA SER A 90 -3.57 3.93 6.49
C SER A 90 -3.11 5.38 6.54
N ASN A 91 -1.81 5.64 6.38
CA ASN A 91 -1.28 6.98 6.36
C ASN A 91 -1.76 7.76 5.12
N VAL A 92 -1.73 7.15 3.95
CA VAL A 92 -2.19 7.78 2.69
C VAL A 92 -3.68 8.08 2.76
N VAL A 93 -4.51 7.07 3.01
CA VAL A 93 -5.97 7.20 3.08
C VAL A 93 -6.38 8.13 4.21
N GLY A 94 -5.79 7.98 5.40
CA GLY A 94 -6.10 8.83 6.54
C GLY A 94 -5.74 10.30 6.27
N SER A 95 -4.63 10.59 5.58
CA SER A 95 -4.29 11.96 5.18
C SER A 95 -5.31 12.57 4.22
N ILE A 96 -5.83 11.78 3.26
CA ILE A 96 -6.88 12.21 2.33
C ILE A 96 -8.17 12.53 3.08
N LEU A 97 -8.61 11.62 3.97
CA LEU A 97 -9.83 11.80 4.75
C LEU A 97 -9.76 13.02 5.66
N ARG A 98 -8.62 13.20 6.34
CA ARG A 98 -8.36 14.35 7.22
C ARG A 98 -8.36 15.68 6.48
N SER A 99 -8.02 15.69 5.19
CA SER A 99 -8.02 16.91 4.37
C SER A 99 -9.42 17.47 4.11
N ASN A 100 -10.47 16.66 4.26
CA ASN A 100 -11.85 17.06 4.02
C ASN A 100 -12.83 16.24 4.87
N LEU A 101 -13.28 16.80 6.00
CA LEU A 101 -14.20 16.16 6.96
C LEU A 101 -15.68 16.19 6.53
N SER A 102 -15.96 16.22 5.23
CA SER A 102 -17.33 16.10 4.73
C SER A 102 -17.78 14.64 4.67
N ALA A 103 -18.93 14.32 5.27
CA ALA A 103 -19.53 12.99 5.15
C ALA A 103 -19.79 12.58 3.70
N GLN A 104 -20.13 13.54 2.83
CA GLN A 104 -20.32 13.29 1.40
C GLN A 104 -19.00 12.94 0.71
N PHE A 105 -17.91 13.61 1.08
CA PHE A 105 -16.58 13.30 0.58
C PHE A 105 -16.13 11.89 1.01
N TRP A 106 -16.24 11.58 2.30
CA TRP A 106 -15.86 10.30 2.88
C TRP A 106 -16.66 9.14 2.26
N TYR A 107 -17.98 9.31 2.10
CA TYR A 107 -18.82 8.31 1.46
C TYR A 107 -18.46 8.06 -0.02
N ASN A 108 -18.19 9.13 -0.77
CA ASN A 108 -17.77 9.02 -2.17
C ASN A 108 -16.39 8.34 -2.28
N PHE A 109 -15.47 8.63 -1.37
CA PHE A 109 -14.18 7.97 -1.27
C PHE A 109 -14.34 6.48 -0.96
N LEU A 110 -15.13 6.12 0.06
CA LEU A 110 -15.44 4.74 0.41
C LEU A 110 -16.00 3.95 -0.78
N LYS A 111 -16.97 4.50 -1.50
CA LYS A 111 -17.56 3.85 -2.68
C LYS A 111 -16.51 3.51 -3.74
N ARG A 112 -15.55 4.42 -3.97
CA ARG A 112 -14.45 4.20 -4.91
C ARG A 112 -13.45 3.17 -4.40
N LEU A 113 -13.12 3.23 -3.11
CA LEU A 113 -12.22 2.26 -2.49
C LEU A 113 -12.82 0.84 -2.54
N LYS A 114 -14.12 0.68 -2.26
CA LYS A 114 -14.84 -0.59 -2.44
C LYS A 114 -14.70 -1.12 -3.87
N TYR A 115 -14.98 -0.27 -4.87
CA TYR A 115 -14.84 -0.63 -6.28
C TYR A 115 -13.42 -1.09 -6.62
N PHE A 116 -12.42 -0.32 -6.18
CA PHE A 116 -11.01 -0.61 -6.39
C PHE A 116 -10.60 -1.96 -5.80
N THR A 117 -10.87 -2.19 -4.51
CA THR A 117 -10.50 -3.41 -3.80
C THR A 117 -11.16 -4.64 -4.42
N ASP A 118 -12.44 -4.53 -4.76
CA ASP A 118 -13.22 -5.60 -5.40
C ASP A 118 -12.73 -5.90 -6.83
N ARG A 119 -12.39 -4.87 -7.63
CA ARG A 119 -11.76 -5.06 -8.95
C ARG A 119 -10.37 -5.69 -8.85
N HIS A 120 -9.54 -5.24 -7.91
CA HIS A 120 -8.22 -5.79 -7.68
C HIS A 120 -8.31 -7.28 -7.31
N PHE A 121 -9.19 -7.63 -6.37
CA PHE A 121 -9.42 -9.02 -5.97
C PHE A 121 -9.90 -9.88 -7.14
N ARG A 122 -10.89 -9.41 -7.92
CA ARG A 122 -11.40 -10.17 -9.08
C ARG A 122 -10.36 -10.41 -10.17
N LEU A 123 -9.46 -9.44 -10.42
CA LEU A 123 -8.51 -9.50 -11.52
C LEU A 123 -7.19 -10.19 -11.14
N LEU A 124 -6.72 -9.98 -9.91
CA LEU A 124 -5.41 -10.44 -9.46
C LEU A 124 -5.50 -11.59 -8.45
N GLY A 125 -6.68 -11.87 -7.90
CA GLY A 125 -6.93 -12.96 -6.95
C GLY A 125 -6.46 -12.67 -5.53
N GLU A 126 -6.00 -11.45 -5.25
CA GLU A 126 -5.48 -11.04 -3.95
C GLU A 126 -5.94 -9.63 -3.56
N HIS A 127 -5.91 -9.33 -2.27
CA HIS A 127 -6.22 -8.00 -1.73
C HIS A 127 -5.11 -7.01 -2.13
N PRO A 128 -5.40 -5.72 -2.45
CA PRO A 128 -4.39 -4.72 -2.82
C PRO A 128 -3.20 -4.63 -1.84
N ARG A 129 -3.51 -4.67 -0.53
CA ARG A 129 -2.50 -4.77 0.53
C ARG A 129 -1.51 -5.91 0.32
N ASP A 130 -1.88 -7.05 -0.25
CA ASP A 130 -0.96 -8.19 -0.36
C ASP A 130 -0.09 -8.15 -1.63
N SER A 131 -0.29 -7.17 -2.51
CA SER A 131 0.41 -7.03 -3.79
C SER A 131 1.93 -6.83 -3.67
N TYR A 132 2.44 -6.36 -2.52
CA TYR A 132 3.89 -6.25 -2.28
C TYR A 132 4.55 -7.58 -1.92
N LYS A 133 3.78 -8.61 -1.57
CA LYS A 133 4.31 -9.95 -1.23
C LYS A 133 4.50 -10.80 -2.47
N SER A 134 3.66 -10.62 -3.48
CA SER A 134 3.79 -11.34 -4.74
C SER A 134 4.90 -10.65 -5.56
N ASN A 135 5.95 -11.39 -5.95
CA ASN A 135 7.02 -10.90 -6.84
C ASN A 135 6.51 -10.46 -8.24
N ARG A 136 5.19 -10.35 -8.41
CA ARG A 136 4.54 -9.97 -9.66
C ARG A 136 4.68 -8.47 -9.91
N GLY A 137 4.86 -7.65 -8.87
CA GLY A 137 5.01 -6.21 -8.99
C GLY A 137 3.86 -5.58 -9.77
N ARG A 138 2.64 -6.09 -9.59
CA ARG A 138 1.44 -5.64 -10.30
C ARG A 138 0.38 -5.24 -9.30
N THR A 139 -0.25 -4.10 -9.54
CA THR A 139 -1.42 -3.63 -8.83
C THR A 139 -2.39 -3.01 -9.82
N TYR A 140 -3.59 -2.73 -9.39
CA TYR A 140 -4.47 -1.82 -10.10
C TYR A 140 -4.16 -0.40 -9.62
N ILE A 141 -4.13 0.60 -10.49
CA ILE A 141 -4.04 1.99 -10.01
C ILE A 141 -5.44 2.52 -9.83
N TRP A 142 -5.77 2.92 -8.61
CA TRP A 142 -6.96 3.71 -8.36
C TRP A 142 -6.80 5.08 -9.02
N MET A 143 -7.63 5.35 -10.04
CA MET A 143 -7.64 6.61 -10.79
C MET A 143 -8.91 7.38 -10.47
N HIS A 144 -8.78 8.69 -10.22
CA HIS A 144 -9.95 9.55 -10.08
C HIS A 144 -10.84 9.48 -11.34
N LYS A 145 -12.16 9.58 -11.15
CA LYS A 145 -13.16 9.49 -12.23
C LYS A 145 -12.85 10.41 -13.42
N ASN A 146 -12.25 11.58 -13.20
CA ASN A 146 -11.94 12.51 -14.30
C ASN A 146 -10.87 11.99 -15.27
N TYR A 147 -10.22 10.86 -14.96
CA TYR A 147 -9.22 10.21 -15.81
C TYR A 147 -9.73 8.91 -16.43
N TYR A 148 -11.07 8.73 -16.54
CA TYR A 148 -11.74 7.48 -16.92
C TYR A 148 -11.04 6.64 -18.00
N GLY A 149 -10.70 5.43 -17.56
CA GLY A 149 -10.92 4.13 -18.20
C GLY A 149 -11.24 3.14 -17.07
N ASP A 150 -11.89 2.00 -17.36
CA ASP A 150 -12.00 0.89 -16.40
C ASP A 150 -10.56 0.51 -16.01
N GLY A 151 -10.15 0.92 -14.82
CA GLY A 151 -8.76 1.24 -14.45
C GLY A 151 -7.69 0.29 -14.96
N ASP A 152 -6.56 0.90 -15.27
CA ASP A 152 -5.46 0.18 -15.88
C ASP A 152 -4.67 -0.56 -14.81
N ALA A 153 -4.44 -1.85 -15.08
CA ALA A 153 -3.41 -2.58 -14.34
C ALA A 153 -2.08 -1.84 -14.52
N ALA A 154 -1.27 -1.79 -13.48
CA ALA A 154 0.04 -1.19 -13.55
C ALA A 154 1.09 -2.10 -12.94
N THR A 155 2.31 -1.97 -13.45
CA THR A 155 3.47 -2.39 -12.67
C THR A 155 3.68 -1.42 -11.53
N TYR A 156 4.04 -1.93 -10.37
CA TYR A 156 4.24 -1.19 -9.14
C TYR A 156 5.52 -1.67 -8.48
N ASN A 157 6.46 -0.76 -8.30
CA ASN A 157 7.71 -0.99 -7.58
C ASN A 157 7.83 0.03 -6.45
N LEU A 158 7.86 -0.46 -5.22
CA LEU A 158 8.05 0.36 -4.02
C LEU A 158 9.51 0.28 -3.57
N TYR A 159 10.14 1.43 -3.42
CA TYR A 159 11.46 1.57 -2.82
C TYR A 159 11.48 2.76 -1.89
N HIS A 160 12.48 2.81 -1.02
CA HIS A 160 12.74 3.95 -0.17
C HIS A 160 13.96 4.73 -0.65
N ALA A 161 13.92 6.04 -0.47
CA ALA A 161 15.02 6.95 -0.74
C ALA A 161 15.31 7.80 0.51
N ASN A 162 16.57 8.21 0.66
CA ASN A 162 16.93 9.21 1.66
C ASN A 162 16.60 10.62 1.13
N SER A 163 16.55 11.61 2.03
CA SER A 163 16.30 13.00 1.69
C SER A 163 17.28 13.57 0.65
N ALA A 164 18.54 13.13 0.66
CA ALA A 164 19.55 13.57 -0.31
C ALA A 164 19.25 13.11 -1.75
N GLY A 165 18.58 11.97 -1.94
CA GLY A 165 18.17 11.44 -3.24
C GLY A 165 16.90 12.06 -3.82
N LEU A 166 16.18 12.89 -3.05
CA LEU A 166 14.89 13.46 -3.46
C LEU A 166 15.00 14.78 -4.23
N ASN A 167 16.14 15.46 -4.20
CA ASN A 167 16.30 16.81 -4.77
C ASN A 167 16.03 16.89 -6.29
N ASN A 168 16.01 15.76 -7.00
CA ASN A 168 15.88 15.69 -8.46
C ASN A 168 14.56 15.06 -8.94
N LEU A 169 13.62 14.70 -8.06
CA LEU A 169 12.37 14.02 -8.45
C LEU A 169 11.16 14.96 -8.38
N PRO A 170 10.31 15.03 -9.44
CA PRO A 170 9.04 15.72 -9.34
C PRO A 170 8.14 14.97 -8.35
N MET A 171 7.92 15.57 -7.18
CA MET A 171 7.24 14.94 -6.05
C MET A 171 5.72 14.95 -6.24
N ILE A 172 5.21 14.21 -7.21
CA ILE A 172 3.77 13.92 -7.31
C ILE A 172 3.40 13.09 -6.07
N ARG A 173 2.45 13.53 -5.25
CA ARG A 173 1.98 12.72 -4.13
C ARG A 173 0.93 11.72 -4.61
N MET A 174 1.01 10.50 -4.10
CA MET A 174 -0.01 9.48 -4.36
C MET A 174 -1.40 10.00 -3.98
N SER A 175 -1.53 10.72 -2.86
CA SER A 175 -2.79 11.34 -2.43
C SER A 175 -3.41 12.25 -3.50
N ASP A 176 -2.60 13.02 -4.22
CA ASP A 176 -3.07 13.96 -5.25
C ASP A 176 -3.58 13.23 -6.49
N MET A 177 -2.96 12.11 -6.85
CA MET A 177 -3.43 11.25 -7.93
C MET A 177 -4.78 10.60 -7.57
N LEU A 178 -4.89 10.13 -6.34
CA LEU A 178 -6.05 9.43 -5.80
C LEU A 178 -7.29 10.34 -5.73
N ILE A 179 -7.13 11.59 -5.27
CA ILE A 179 -8.22 12.58 -5.24
C ILE A 179 -8.47 13.27 -6.59
N GLY A 180 -7.56 13.11 -7.56
CA GLY A 180 -7.74 13.59 -8.92
C GLY A 180 -7.21 15.00 -9.20
N ASN A 181 -6.30 15.49 -8.37
CA ASN A 181 -5.62 16.77 -8.57
C ASN A 181 -4.53 16.64 -9.65
N VAL A 182 -3.92 15.46 -9.78
CA VAL A 182 -2.85 15.20 -10.74
C VAL A 182 -3.20 14.00 -11.62
N LYS A 183 -3.03 14.16 -12.94
CA LYS A 183 -3.18 13.08 -13.90
C LYS A 183 -1.86 12.29 -13.96
N PRO A 184 -1.85 10.99 -13.64
CA PRO A 184 -0.67 10.17 -13.85
C PRO A 184 -0.36 10.00 -15.34
N GLN A 185 0.93 9.99 -15.63
CA GLN A 185 1.46 9.66 -16.95
C GLN A 185 1.60 8.13 -17.10
N LYS A 186 1.92 7.65 -18.30
CA LYS A 186 2.07 6.21 -18.57
C LYS A 186 3.14 5.54 -17.69
N LYS A 187 4.19 6.27 -17.33
CA LYS A 187 5.20 5.89 -16.34
C LYS A 187 5.47 7.09 -15.46
N CYS A 188 5.41 6.94 -14.15
CA CYS A 188 5.87 7.98 -13.22
C CYS A 188 6.40 7.38 -11.93
N GLU A 189 6.99 8.27 -11.16
CA GLU A 189 7.27 8.09 -9.76
C GLU A 189 6.33 8.99 -8.96
N ALA A 190 5.83 8.49 -7.85
CA ALA A 190 5.06 9.27 -6.89
C ALA A 190 5.55 8.99 -5.48
N LEU A 191 5.53 10.03 -4.64
CA LEU A 191 5.73 9.89 -3.21
C LEU A 191 4.48 9.22 -2.62
N GLU A 192 4.64 8.02 -2.12
CA GLU A 192 3.58 7.29 -1.43
C GLU A 192 3.47 7.75 0.02
N TRP A 193 4.58 7.77 0.74
CA TRP A 193 4.62 8.20 2.13
C TRP A 193 6.01 8.69 2.52
N GLN A 194 6.07 9.62 3.48
CA GLN A 194 7.32 10.04 4.10
C GLN A 194 7.21 9.78 5.60
N SER A 195 8.18 9.06 6.15
CA SER A 195 8.26 8.80 7.58
C SER A 195 8.37 10.12 8.34
N SER A 196 7.55 10.30 9.39
CA SER A 196 7.69 11.40 10.35
C SER A 196 8.72 11.11 11.45
N ILE A 197 9.35 9.93 11.41
CA ILE A 197 10.37 9.50 12.36
C ILE A 197 11.73 9.47 11.64
N PRO A 198 12.80 9.99 12.26
CA PRO A 198 14.16 9.90 11.72
C PRO A 198 14.54 8.47 11.27
N PRO A 199 15.27 8.32 10.15
CA PRO A 199 15.88 9.37 9.35
C PRO A 199 14.95 9.92 8.24
N TYR A 200 13.62 9.89 8.43
CA TYR A 200 12.61 10.47 7.54
C TYR A 200 12.64 9.89 6.12
N TYR A 201 12.76 8.57 6.02
CA TYR A 201 12.72 7.87 4.73
C TYR A 201 11.47 8.23 3.93
N SER A 202 11.68 8.50 2.65
CA SER A 202 10.61 8.69 1.67
C SER A 202 10.40 7.38 0.92
N TYR A 203 9.15 6.92 0.87
CA TYR A 203 8.73 5.74 0.14
C TYR A 203 8.15 6.20 -1.20
N ILE A 204 8.79 5.76 -2.27
CA ILE A 204 8.47 6.15 -3.64
C ILE A 204 7.91 4.92 -4.35
N VAL A 205 6.77 5.11 -5.00
CA VAL A 205 6.21 4.17 -5.93
C VAL A 205 6.59 4.57 -7.34
N GLN A 206 7.22 3.65 -8.07
CA GLN A 206 7.29 3.73 -9.51
C GLN A 206 6.13 2.93 -10.10
N TYR A 207 5.32 3.58 -10.93
CA TYR A 207 4.24 2.95 -11.64
C TYR A 207 4.41 2.99 -13.15
N GLY A 208 3.92 1.93 -13.81
CA GLY A 208 3.83 1.82 -15.25
C GLY A 208 2.46 1.31 -15.65
N ILE A 209 1.64 2.17 -16.25
CA ILE A 209 0.31 1.84 -16.75
C ILE A 209 0.45 0.78 -17.85
N LEU A 210 -0.14 -0.39 -17.65
CA LEU A 210 -0.15 -1.46 -18.64
C LEU A 210 -1.24 -1.20 -19.68
N ALA A 211 -0.95 -1.55 -20.93
CA ALA A 211 -1.98 -1.57 -21.96
C ALA A 211 -3.10 -2.56 -21.56
N ARG A 212 -4.35 -2.15 -21.76
CA ARG A 212 -5.54 -2.93 -21.44
C ARG A 212 -5.43 -4.35 -22.01
N GLN A 213 -5.38 -5.36 -21.15
CA GLN A 213 -5.65 -6.73 -21.59
C GLN A 213 -7.16 -6.89 -21.77
N PRO A 214 -7.65 -7.42 -22.91
CA PRO A 214 -9.06 -7.74 -23.05
C PRO A 214 -9.47 -8.68 -21.93
N LEU A 215 -10.56 -8.36 -21.23
CA LEU A 215 -11.22 -9.28 -20.31
C LEU A 215 -11.57 -10.55 -21.09
N MET A 216 -10.72 -11.58 -21.00
CA MET A 216 -11.06 -12.91 -21.48
C MET A 216 -12.09 -13.48 -20.50
N LEU A 217 -13.37 -13.19 -20.74
CA LEU A 217 -14.45 -13.90 -20.09
C LEU A 217 -14.25 -15.40 -20.39
N PRO A 218 -14.41 -16.30 -19.40
CA PRO A 218 -14.35 -17.72 -19.66
C PRO A 218 -15.38 -18.05 -20.74
N LYS A 219 -14.93 -18.62 -21.86
CA LYS A 219 -15.83 -19.07 -22.93
C LYS A 219 -16.85 -20.01 -22.30
N ARG A 220 -18.11 -19.59 -22.19
CA ARG A 220 -19.22 -20.49 -21.84
C ARG A 220 -19.20 -21.63 -22.86
N LYS A 221 -18.92 -22.86 -22.41
CA LYS A 221 -19.18 -24.07 -23.21
C LYS A 221 -20.67 -24.03 -23.57
N ARG A 222 -21.01 -23.79 -24.84
CA ARG A 222 -22.34 -24.07 -25.36
C ARG A 222 -22.51 -25.59 -25.29
N SER A 223 -23.35 -26.06 -24.37
CA SER A 223 -23.92 -27.39 -24.41
C SER A 223 -24.69 -27.52 -25.72
N ARG A 224 -24.28 -28.47 -26.57
CA ARG A 224 -24.98 -28.84 -27.81
C ARG A 224 -26.29 -29.50 -27.39
N ALA A 225 -27.43 -28.87 -27.66
CA ALA A 225 -28.72 -29.52 -27.59
C ALA A 225 -28.86 -30.45 -28.79
N LEU A 226 -29.17 -31.72 -28.53
CA LEU A 226 -29.70 -32.68 -29.50
C LEU A 226 -31.19 -32.38 -29.71
N LEU A 227 -31.60 -32.20 -30.95
CA LEU A 227 -32.99 -32.24 -31.46
C LEU A 227 -32.82 -32.64 -32.94
N GLU A 228 -32.89 -33.93 -33.25
CA GLU A 228 -34.09 -34.61 -33.76
C GLU A 228 -34.59 -33.99 -35.09
N GLU A 229 -34.16 -34.60 -36.21
CA GLU A 229 -34.84 -34.46 -37.50
C GLU A 229 -35.89 -35.59 -37.60
N LEU A 230 -37.15 -35.19 -37.58
CA LEU A 230 -38.26 -35.91 -38.19
C LEU A 230 -38.34 -35.47 -39.65
N VAL A 231 -38.05 -36.38 -40.58
CA VAL A 231 -38.82 -36.78 -41.79
C VAL A 231 -38.00 -37.81 -42.56
#